data_AF-A0A947HUG7-F1
#
_entry.id   AF-A0A947HUG7-F1
#
_cell.length_a   1.000
_cell.length_b   1.000
_cell.length_c   1.000
_cell.angle_alpha   90.00
_cell.angle_beta   90.00
_cell.angle_gamma   90.00
#
_symmetry.space_group_name_H-M   'P 1'
#
loop_
_entity.id
_entity.type
_entity.pdbx_description
1 polymer ?
#
loop_
_entity_poly.entity_id
_entity_poly.type
_entity_poly.pdbx_seq_one_letter_code
_entity_poly.pdbx_strand_id
1 'polypeptide(L)'
;MDWSTAFKLQAHEDLNAAQKLADSKTSYSTLCMLLQMVFEKTTKAILVKQGFHSKSHVIASRLLDILGRTGKASRLPLPSPRVQSFILELEGAHPSVSRDIYPQLEYPWEEQSVIRTPSLHLPLVLRVQNPRDRILPECMRYARALLGAVE
;
A
#
# COMPACT_ATOMS: atom_id res chain seq x y z
N MET A 1 3.67 -25.29 -3.18
CA MET A 1 3.54 -23.81 -3.13
C MET A 1 3.74 -23.41 -1.68
N ASP A 2 4.65 -22.48 -1.40
CA ASP A 2 4.86 -21.97 -0.04
C ASP A 2 4.08 -20.66 0.22
N TRP A 3 4.10 -20.19 1.47
CA TRP A 3 3.41 -18.97 1.89
C TRP A 3 3.91 -17.72 1.17
N SER A 4 5.23 -17.61 0.94
CA SER A 4 5.79 -16.46 0.21
C SER A 4 5.25 -16.39 -1.21
N THR A 5 5.20 -17.53 -1.90
CA THR A 5 4.69 -17.66 -3.27
C THR A 5 3.22 -17.28 -3.32
N ALA A 6 2.41 -17.77 -2.37
CA ALA A 6 0.99 -17.43 -2.29
C ALA A 6 0.75 -15.93 -2.10
N PHE A 7 1.48 -15.28 -1.18
CA PHE A 7 1.38 -13.83 -0.99
C PHE A 7 1.83 -13.04 -2.22
N LYS A 8 2.92 -13.47 -2.88
CA LYS A 8 3.40 -12.83 -4.11
C LYS A 8 2.37 -12.92 -5.24
N LEU A 9 1.72 -14.07 -5.41
CA LEU A 9 0.65 -14.25 -6.40
C LEU A 9 -0.53 -13.32 -6.14
N GLN A 10 -1.01 -13.25 -4.90
CA GLN A 10 -2.10 -12.33 -4.55
C GLN A 10 -1.71 -10.86 -4.72
N ALA A 11 -0.47 -10.47 -4.39
CA ALA A 11 0.02 -9.11 -4.64
C ALA A 11 0.05 -8.78 -6.14
N HIS A 12 0.37 -9.75 -7.00
CA HIS A 12 0.27 -9.57 -8.46
C HIS A 12 -1.17 -9.33 -8.92
N GLU A 13 -2.12 -10.12 -8.40
CA GLU A 13 -3.54 -9.97 -8.72
C GLU A 13 -4.08 -8.59 -8.30
N ASP A 14 -3.77 -8.17 -7.07
CA ASP A 14 -4.16 -6.85 -6.56
C ASP A 14 -3.55 -5.71 -7.39
N LEU A 15 -2.27 -5.81 -7.78
CA LEU A 15 -1.60 -4.80 -8.59
C LEU A 15 -2.19 -4.70 -9.99
N ASN A 16 -2.60 -5.84 -10.57
CA ASN A 16 -3.31 -5.86 -11.85
C ASN A 16 -4.70 -5.24 -11.73
N ALA A 17 -5.43 -5.50 -10.64
CA ALA A 17 -6.71 -4.85 -10.37
C ALA A 17 -6.54 -3.34 -10.16
N ALA A 18 -5.52 -2.91 -9.41
CA ALA A 18 -5.20 -1.51 -9.19
C ALA A 18 -4.89 -0.79 -10.52
N GLN A 19 -4.14 -1.44 -11.42
CA GLN A 19 -3.87 -0.90 -12.75
C GLN A 19 -5.15 -0.66 -13.55
N LYS A 20 -6.08 -1.63 -13.55
CA LYS A 20 -7.36 -1.48 -14.26
C LYS A 20 -8.16 -0.28 -13.73
N LEU A 21 -8.20 -0.08 -12.41
CA LEU A 21 -8.87 1.08 -11.81
C LEU A 21 -8.15 2.40 -12.12
N ALA A 22 -6.81 2.38 -12.18
CA ALA A 22 -6.02 3.54 -12.56
C ALA A 22 -6.33 3.97 -14.00
N ASP A 23 -6.40 2.99 -14.92
CA ASP A 23 -6.67 3.23 -16.34
C ASP A 23 -8.11 3.70 -16.56
N SER A 24 -9.09 3.13 -15.83
CA SER A 24 -10.49 3.55 -15.90
C SER A 24 -10.75 4.88 -15.21
N LYS A 25 -9.83 5.37 -14.38
CA LYS A 25 -9.97 6.61 -13.59
C LYS A 25 -11.21 6.61 -12.68
N THR A 26 -11.53 5.45 -12.11
CA THR A 26 -12.69 5.25 -11.24
C THR A 26 -12.29 4.64 -9.89
N SER A 27 -13.16 4.81 -8.89
CA SER A 27 -13.05 4.17 -7.57
C SER A 27 -11.68 4.33 -6.91
N TYR A 28 -11.20 5.57 -6.80
CA TYR A 28 -9.86 5.87 -6.29
C TYR A 28 -9.61 5.43 -4.85
N SER A 29 -10.62 5.38 -3.99
CA SER A 29 -10.50 4.78 -2.65
C SER A 29 -10.17 3.30 -2.74
N THR A 30 -10.92 2.55 -3.57
CA THR A 30 -10.66 1.13 -3.85
C THR A 30 -9.29 0.92 -4.48
N LEU A 31 -8.85 1.80 -5.38
CA LEU A 31 -7.50 1.77 -5.92
C LEU A 31 -6.45 1.88 -4.80
N CYS A 32 -6.64 2.82 -3.88
CA CYS A 32 -5.73 2.99 -2.74
C CYS A 32 -5.74 1.76 -1.82
N MET A 33 -6.90 1.14 -1.58
CA MET A 33 -6.98 -0.13 -0.85
C MET A 33 -6.20 -1.24 -1.54
N LEU A 34 -6.32 -1.37 -2.86
CA LEU A 34 -5.56 -2.38 -3.60
C LEU A 34 -4.05 -2.13 -3.49
N LEU A 35 -3.61 -0.88 -3.60
CA LEU A 35 -2.20 -0.53 -3.39
C LEU A 35 -1.73 -0.87 -1.97
N GLN A 36 -2.53 -0.58 -0.96
CA GLN A 36 -2.26 -0.97 0.42
C GLN A 36 -2.07 -2.49 0.55
N MET A 37 -2.97 -3.29 -0.03
CA MET A 37 -2.89 -4.75 -0.04
C MET A 37 -1.65 -5.28 -0.79
N VAL A 38 -1.27 -4.64 -1.91
CA VAL A 38 -0.04 -4.97 -2.65
C VAL A 38 1.17 -4.84 -1.74
N PHE A 39 1.33 -3.72 -1.04
CA PHE A 39 2.48 -3.54 -0.13
C PHE A 39 2.44 -4.49 1.07
N GLU A 40 1.25 -4.71 1.65
CA GLU A 40 1.07 -5.66 2.74
C GLU A 40 1.53 -7.07 2.33
N LYS A 41 0.99 -7.61 1.24
CA LYS A 41 1.26 -8.98 0.78
C LYS A 41 2.70 -9.13 0.30
N THR A 42 3.23 -8.13 -0.42
CA THR A 42 4.64 -8.15 -0.87
C THR A 42 5.60 -8.23 0.32
N THR A 43 5.34 -7.46 1.37
CA THR A 43 6.19 -7.48 2.56
C THR A 43 6.01 -8.77 3.38
N LYS A 44 4.78 -9.32 3.47
CA LYS A 44 4.55 -10.65 4.06
C LYS A 44 5.35 -11.72 3.34
N ALA A 45 5.42 -11.68 2.00
CA ALA A 45 6.24 -12.59 1.23
C ALA A 45 7.74 -12.48 1.58
N ILE A 46 8.27 -11.25 1.71
CA ILE A 46 9.65 -11.00 2.14
C ILE A 46 9.91 -11.53 3.55
N LEU A 47 9.03 -11.25 4.50
CA LEU A 47 9.16 -11.66 5.90
C LEU A 47 9.16 -13.18 6.04
N VAL A 48 8.28 -13.87 5.31
CA VAL A 48 8.21 -15.34 5.34
C VAL A 48 9.52 -15.97 4.87
N LYS A 49 10.17 -15.42 3.84
CA LYS A 49 11.50 -15.88 3.39
C LYS A 49 12.59 -15.69 4.43
N GLN A 50 12.43 -14.72 5.31
CA GLN A 50 13.32 -14.48 6.45
C GLN A 50 12.93 -15.31 7.68
N GLY A 51 11.97 -16.24 7.56
CA GLY A 51 11.49 -17.09 8.64
C GLY A 51 10.43 -16.45 9.55
N PHE A 52 9.98 -15.24 9.24
CA PHE A 52 9.00 -14.51 10.04
C PHE A 52 7.59 -14.62 9.46
N HIS A 53 6.65 -15.10 10.28
CA HIS A 53 5.22 -15.08 9.95
C HIS A 53 4.55 -13.98 10.76
N SER A 54 3.93 -13.01 10.08
CA SER A 54 3.22 -11.93 10.75
C SER A 54 1.74 -11.91 10.37
N LYS A 55 0.89 -11.85 11.39
CA LYS A 55 -0.55 -11.55 11.27
C LYS A 55 -0.85 -10.04 11.36
N SER A 56 0.18 -9.21 11.55
CA SER A 56 0.03 -7.75 11.65
C SER A 56 -0.36 -7.16 10.29
N HIS A 57 -1.11 -6.06 10.31
CA HIS A 57 -1.37 -5.19 9.15
C HIS A 57 -0.46 -3.95 9.14
N VAL A 58 0.27 -3.69 10.24
CA VAL A 58 1.36 -2.71 10.28
C VAL A 58 2.56 -3.32 9.57
N ILE A 59 2.62 -3.12 8.27
CA ILE A 59 3.53 -3.77 7.35
C ILE A 59 4.33 -2.78 6.49
N ALA A 60 3.80 -1.61 6.15
CA ALA A 60 4.56 -0.56 5.49
C ALA A 60 5.72 -0.07 6.35
N SER A 61 5.47 0.20 7.63
CA SER A 61 6.53 0.58 8.57
C SER A 61 7.59 -0.52 8.70
N ARG A 62 7.17 -1.79 8.73
CA ARG A 62 8.09 -2.94 8.77
C ARG A 62 8.89 -3.11 7.48
N LEU A 63 8.27 -2.88 6.33
CA LEU A 63 8.96 -2.89 5.04
C LEU A 63 10.10 -1.88 5.02
N LEU A 64 9.83 -0.66 5.48
CA LEU A 64 10.82 0.40 5.54
C LEU A 64 11.94 0.09 6.53
N ASP A 65 11.62 -0.51 7.69
CA ASP A 65 12.61 -1.01 8.63
C ASP A 65 13.51 -2.11 8.01
N ILE A 66 12.91 -3.05 7.27
CA ILE A 66 13.65 -4.08 6.54
C ILE A 66 14.58 -3.42 5.53
N LEU A 67 14.08 -2.49 4.73
CA LEU A 67 14.88 -1.76 3.73
C LEU A 67 16.03 -0.98 4.38
N GLY A 68 15.78 -0.34 5.52
CA GLY A 68 16.79 0.41 6.28
C GLY A 68 17.88 -0.48 6.89
N ARG A 69 17.51 -1.66 7.41
CA ARG A 69 18.46 -2.61 8.02
C ARG A 69 19.23 -3.43 6.98
N THR A 70 18.62 -3.67 5.82
CA THR A 70 19.18 -4.56 4.78
C THR A 70 19.69 -3.81 3.55
N GLY A 71 19.74 -2.48 3.57
CA GLY A 71 19.93 -1.57 2.42
C GLY A 71 21.20 -1.72 1.58
N LYS A 72 22.04 -2.74 1.85
CA LYS A 72 23.11 -3.20 0.93
C LYS A 72 23.04 -4.69 0.57
N ALA A 73 22.30 -5.51 1.31
CA ALA A 73 22.27 -6.96 1.17
C ALA A 73 21.00 -7.49 0.47
N SER A 74 19.85 -6.79 0.55
CA SER A 74 18.56 -7.36 0.13
C SER A 74 18.17 -7.15 -1.34
N ARG A 75 18.96 -6.40 -2.13
CA ARG A 75 18.64 -6.01 -3.54
C ARG A 75 17.27 -5.36 -3.74
N LEU A 76 16.54 -5.04 -2.67
CA LEU A 76 15.21 -4.45 -2.75
C LEU A 76 15.32 -2.97 -3.14
N PRO A 77 14.45 -2.47 -4.03
CA PRO A 77 14.45 -1.07 -4.41
C PRO A 77 14.02 -0.19 -3.22
N LEU A 78 14.71 0.93 -3.03
CA LEU A 78 14.31 1.97 -2.08
C LEU A 78 13.25 2.89 -2.71
N PRO A 79 12.17 3.22 -1.98
CA PRO A 79 11.20 4.21 -2.45
C PRO A 79 11.80 5.62 -2.37
N SER A 80 11.26 6.56 -3.17
CA SER A 80 11.52 7.98 -2.92
C SER A 80 10.85 8.40 -1.60
N PRO A 81 11.32 9.48 -0.93
CA PRO A 81 10.68 9.97 0.30
C PRO A 81 9.18 10.26 0.14
N ARG A 82 8.77 10.72 -1.06
CA ARG A 82 7.37 10.96 -1.41
C ARG A 82 6.55 9.68 -1.44
N VAL A 83 7.07 8.63 -2.09
CA VAL A 83 6.42 7.31 -2.17
C VAL A 83 6.41 6.65 -0.79
N GLN A 84 7.49 6.78 -0.02
CA GLN A 84 7.57 6.31 1.36
C GLN A 84 6.48 6.92 2.25
N SER A 85 6.33 8.26 2.23
CA SER A 85 5.25 8.94 2.97
C SER A 85 3.88 8.41 2.57
N PHE A 86 3.64 8.26 1.27
CA PHE A 86 2.36 7.77 0.78
C PHE A 86 2.05 6.33 1.20
N ILE A 87 3.06 5.45 1.23
CA ILE A 87 2.91 4.07 1.70
C ILE A 87 2.56 4.04 3.20
N LEU A 88 3.14 4.93 4.00
CA LEU A 88 2.77 5.10 5.41
C LEU A 88 1.36 5.68 5.58
N GLU A 89 0.95 6.63 4.74
CA GLU A 89 -0.42 7.15 4.72
C GLU A 89 -1.43 6.03 4.39
N LEU A 90 -1.12 5.17 3.41
CA LEU A 90 -1.93 4.00 3.08
C LEU A 90 -2.06 3.04 4.27
N GLU A 91 -0.95 2.72 4.95
CA GLU A 91 -0.98 1.89 6.16
C GLU A 91 -1.83 2.52 7.27
N GLY A 92 -1.67 3.82 7.52
CA GLY A 92 -2.43 4.55 8.52
C GLY A 92 -3.94 4.53 8.27
N ALA A 93 -4.36 4.44 7.01
CA ALA A 93 -5.77 4.33 6.62
C ALA A 93 -6.33 2.89 6.66
N HIS A 94 -5.54 1.90 7.09
CA HIS A 94 -6.03 0.53 7.33
C HIS A 94 -6.98 0.50 8.55
N PRO A 95 -8.13 -0.21 8.50
CA PRO A 95 -9.02 -0.34 9.66
C PRO A 95 -8.28 -0.85 10.93
N SER A 96 -7.53 -1.94 10.80
CA SER A 96 -6.72 -2.51 11.89
C SER A 96 -5.58 -1.62 12.42
N VAL A 97 -5.22 -0.53 11.76
CA VAL A 97 -4.15 0.40 12.17
C VAL A 97 -4.72 1.72 12.69
N SER A 98 -5.72 2.26 12.00
CA SER A 98 -6.34 3.55 12.31
C SER A 98 -6.99 3.63 13.70
N ARG A 99 -7.46 2.50 14.26
CA ARG A 99 -8.06 2.39 15.61
C ARG A 99 -9.04 3.55 15.95
N ASP A 100 -9.89 3.91 14.99
CA ASP A 100 -10.89 5.00 15.10
C ASP A 100 -10.33 6.43 15.25
N ILE A 101 -9.01 6.62 15.11
CA ILE A 101 -8.34 7.93 15.21
C ILE A 101 -8.15 8.56 13.83
N TYR A 102 -8.08 7.73 12.77
CA TYR A 102 -7.84 8.19 11.40
C TYR A 102 -8.93 7.69 10.44
N PRO A 103 -9.39 8.52 9.50
CA PRO A 103 -10.32 8.11 8.45
C PRO A 103 -9.82 6.89 7.64
N GLN A 104 -10.69 5.89 7.48
CA GLN A 104 -10.37 4.64 6.81
C GLN A 104 -10.66 4.70 5.31
N LEU A 105 -10.03 3.82 4.53
CA LEU A 105 -10.28 3.74 3.08
C LEU A 105 -11.64 3.12 2.70
N GLU A 106 -12.20 2.31 3.61
CA GLU A 106 -13.37 1.45 3.36
C GLU A 106 -14.69 2.11 3.73
N TYR A 107 -14.70 2.90 4.81
CA TYR A 107 -15.93 3.35 5.44
C TYR A 107 -16.01 4.88 5.48
N PRO A 108 -17.23 5.45 5.34
CA PRO A 108 -17.49 6.83 5.72
C PRO A 108 -17.14 7.07 7.20
N TRP A 109 -16.86 8.32 7.55
CA TRP A 109 -16.65 8.75 8.93
C TRP A 109 -17.40 10.04 9.22
N GLU A 110 -17.66 10.31 10.49
CA GLU A 110 -18.23 11.59 10.93
C GLU A 110 -17.11 12.53 11.37
N GLU A 111 -17.12 13.76 10.87
CA GLU A 111 -16.22 14.82 11.28
C GLU A 111 -17.06 16.10 11.46
N GLN A 112 -17.09 16.65 12.67
CA GLN A 112 -17.83 17.88 12.99
C GLN A 112 -19.31 17.80 12.56
N SER A 113 -19.97 16.67 12.83
CA SER A 113 -21.37 16.41 12.43
C SER A 113 -21.62 16.36 10.91
N VAL A 114 -20.57 16.22 10.12
CA VAL A 114 -20.64 16.00 8.66
C VAL A 114 -20.17 14.59 8.33
N ILE A 115 -20.97 13.86 7.57
CA ILE A 115 -20.57 12.55 7.04
C ILE A 115 -19.61 12.76 5.86
N ARG A 116 -18.39 12.28 6.03
CA ARG A 116 -17.32 12.29 5.05
C ARG A 116 -17.20 10.92 4.42
N THR A 117 -16.87 10.89 3.13
CA THR A 117 -16.59 9.66 2.37
C THR A 117 -15.14 9.63 1.86
N PRO A 118 -14.48 8.46 1.83
CA PRO A 118 -13.06 8.37 1.45
C PRO A 118 -12.76 8.94 0.07
N SER A 119 -13.61 8.63 -0.90
CA SER A 119 -13.43 9.09 -2.29
C SER A 119 -13.47 10.61 -2.47
N LEU A 120 -14.13 11.35 -1.58
CA LEU A 120 -14.32 12.79 -1.72
C LEU A 120 -13.50 13.60 -0.72
N HIS A 121 -13.07 12.98 0.39
CA HIS A 121 -12.54 13.74 1.52
C HIS A 121 -11.19 13.22 2.03
N LEU A 122 -10.78 11.99 1.70
CA LEU A 122 -9.54 11.46 2.23
C LEU A 122 -8.35 12.07 1.46
N PRO A 123 -7.41 12.79 2.11
CA PRO A 123 -6.37 13.52 1.41
C PRO A 123 -5.50 12.64 0.50
N LEU A 124 -5.17 11.43 0.94
CA LEU A 124 -4.37 10.49 0.15
C LEU A 124 -5.10 10.08 -1.15
N VAL A 125 -6.43 9.95 -1.11
CA VAL A 125 -7.24 9.60 -2.28
C VAL A 125 -7.35 10.79 -3.24
N LEU A 126 -7.49 12.00 -2.70
CA LEU A 126 -7.51 13.23 -3.48
C LEU A 126 -6.18 13.46 -4.22
N ARG A 127 -5.04 13.09 -3.62
CA ARG A 127 -3.74 13.11 -4.30
C ARG A 127 -3.69 12.16 -5.49
N VAL A 128 -4.23 10.95 -5.34
CA VAL A 128 -4.30 9.97 -6.43
C VAL A 128 -5.23 10.44 -7.56
N GLN A 129 -6.31 11.15 -7.24
CA GLN A 129 -7.23 11.74 -8.22
C GLN A 129 -6.61 12.88 -9.03
N ASN A 130 -5.67 13.61 -8.44
CA ASN A 130 -5.08 14.78 -9.06
C ASN A 130 -4.08 14.38 -10.16
N PRO A 131 -4.37 14.64 -11.45
CA PRO A 131 -3.48 14.25 -12.54
C PRO A 131 -2.13 14.99 -12.55
N ARG A 132 -2.02 16.09 -11.79
CA ARG A 132 -0.76 16.83 -11.61
C ARG A 132 0.11 16.24 -10.51
N ASP A 133 -0.47 15.47 -9.60
CA ASP A 133 0.27 14.74 -8.59
C ASP A 133 0.81 13.44 -9.21
N ARG A 134 2.13 13.28 -9.23
CA ARG A 134 2.77 12.08 -9.78
C ARG A 134 2.78 10.89 -8.83
N ILE A 135 2.13 10.97 -7.67
CA ILE A 135 2.21 9.94 -6.64
C ILE A 135 1.71 8.59 -7.14
N LEU A 136 0.59 8.55 -7.87
CA LEU A 136 0.02 7.30 -8.37
C LEU A 136 1.00 6.57 -9.32
N PRO A 137 1.47 7.17 -10.43
CA PRO A 137 2.40 6.49 -11.32
C PRO A 137 3.75 6.16 -10.66
N GLU A 138 4.23 6.99 -9.75
CA GLU A 138 5.46 6.71 -8.98
C GLU A 138 5.28 5.50 -8.04
N CYS A 139 4.17 5.46 -7.31
CA CYS A 139 3.83 4.38 -6.39
C CYS A 139 3.59 3.06 -7.12
N MET A 140 2.85 3.08 -8.24
CA MET A 140 2.62 1.89 -9.07
C MET A 140 3.92 1.33 -9.63
N ARG A 141 4.83 2.20 -10.11
CA ARG A 141 6.15 1.78 -10.59
C ARG A 141 6.98 1.17 -9.46
N TYR A 142 6.95 1.77 -8.27
CA TYR A 142 7.63 1.23 -7.11
C TYR A 142 7.07 -0.14 -6.68
N ALA A 143 5.75 -0.29 -6.61
CA ALA A 143 5.09 -1.55 -6.28
C ALA A 143 5.50 -2.68 -7.24
N ARG A 144 5.55 -2.41 -8.56
CA ARG A 144 6.05 -3.36 -9.57
C ARG A 144 7.51 -3.76 -9.32
N ALA A 145 8.38 -2.77 -9.08
CA ALA A 145 9.80 -3.03 -8.85
C ALA A 145 10.02 -3.84 -7.57
N LEU A 146 9.34 -3.49 -6.48
CA LEU A 146 9.43 -4.20 -5.21
C LEU A 146 8.95 -5.65 -5.35
N LEU A 147 7.78 -5.86 -5.96
CA LEU A 147 7.22 -7.20 -6.17
C LEU A 147 8.11 -8.07 -7.06
N GLY A 148 8.73 -7.47 -8.09
CA GLY A 148 9.70 -8.14 -8.95
C GLY A 148 10.99 -8.56 -8.22
N ALA A 149 11.36 -7.84 -7.16
CA ALA A 149 12.55 -8.15 -6.34
C ALA A 149 12.31 -9.25 -5.28
N VAL A 150 11.06 -9.70 -5.10
CA VAL A 150 10.74 -10.82 -4.20
C VAL A 150 10.97 -12.14 -4.96
N GLU A 151 12.19 -12.69 -4.93
CA GLU A 151 12.58 -13.96 -5.62
C GLU A 151 12.01 -15.20 -4.98
#